data_AF-A0A2E3UVS8-F1
#
_entry.id   AF-A0A2E3UVS8-F1
#
_cell.length_a   1.000
_cell.length_b   1.000
_cell.length_c   1.000
_cell.angle_alpha   90.00
_cell.angle_beta   90.00
_cell.angle_gamma   90.00
#
_symmetry.space_group_name_H-M   'P 1'
#
loop_
_entity.id
_entity.type
_entity.pdbx_description
1 polymer ?
#
loop_
_entity_poly.entity_id
_entity_poly.type
_entity_poly.pdbx_seq_one_letter_code
_entity_poly.pdbx_strand_id
1 'polypeptide(L)'
;LNGIKLINNTTTVSSKQTTKIKVKRIINKENGQIKFEVLGTVSTRESQKKYYRSIPTVKNLPGAYIKAFFAENNIPIKGEVQDGLLPSHAKNLIRYQSKSLVEILKSTNTFSNNYMSDILVNHIGRTYQTNMREGSTESTFTTGIDELKQYMIKTLGIKSKFHINSGSGLTTENRISADQVIALLVHMASNYPLFNHFINTLPQVGHEGSFINRFDAKEYQAWKQGIYAKTGTLLHPITVSALAGYFYHPKHKFIAFAIIQNGRINNTQPQLGKLQKSQDLHLHKIYNSF
;
A
#
# COMPACT_ATOMS: atom_id res chain seq x y z
N LEU A 1 -4.51 11.82 -23.52
CA LEU A 1 -4.35 12.51 -22.20
C LEU A 1 -3.31 13.61 -22.36
N ASN A 2 -3.75 14.87 -22.38
CA ASN A 2 -2.82 16.00 -22.47
C ASN A 2 -1.82 15.92 -21.30
N GLY A 3 -0.54 15.70 -21.61
CA GLY A 3 0.54 15.67 -20.62
C GLY A 3 1.17 14.30 -20.32
N ILE A 4 0.64 13.18 -20.84
CA ILE A 4 1.29 11.86 -20.70
C ILE A 4 1.65 11.31 -22.08
N LYS A 5 2.94 11.06 -22.32
CA LYS A 5 3.44 10.44 -23.56
C LYS A 5 4.06 9.08 -23.26
N LEU A 6 3.70 8.07 -24.05
CA LEU A 6 4.37 6.77 -24.05
C LEU A 6 5.39 6.74 -25.21
N ILE A 7 6.62 6.35 -24.91
CA ILE A 7 7.69 6.15 -25.88
C ILE A 7 8.08 4.68 -25.82
N ASN A 8 7.83 3.95 -26.90
CA ASN A 8 8.17 2.54 -26.99
C ASN A 8 9.53 2.36 -27.69
N ASN A 9 10.54 2.01 -26.89
CA ASN A 9 11.90 1.67 -27.32
C ASN A 9 12.18 0.18 -27.03
N THR A 10 11.16 -0.68 -27.22
CA THR A 10 11.32 -2.13 -27.10
C THR A 10 11.47 -2.81 -28.45
N THR A 11 12.15 -3.96 -28.44
CA THR A 11 12.29 -4.83 -29.61
C THR A 11 11.67 -6.19 -29.31
N THR A 12 10.82 -6.68 -30.22
CA THR A 12 10.30 -8.05 -30.15
C THR A 12 11.40 -9.02 -30.56
N VAL A 13 11.63 -10.05 -29.75
CA VAL A 13 12.70 -11.06 -29.94
C VAL A 13 12.13 -12.47 -29.97
N SER A 14 12.91 -13.43 -30.51
CA SER A 14 12.47 -14.82 -30.63
C SER A 14 12.15 -15.49 -29.29
N SER A 15 11.40 -16.59 -29.36
CA SER A 15 10.96 -17.38 -28.20
C SER A 15 12.10 -17.96 -27.35
N LYS A 16 13.32 -18.04 -27.91
CA LYS A 16 14.52 -18.50 -27.19
C LYS A 16 15.10 -17.44 -26.26
N GLN A 17 14.82 -16.16 -26.52
CA GLN A 17 15.32 -15.06 -25.71
C GLN A 17 14.33 -14.69 -24.60
N THR A 18 14.84 -14.15 -23.49
CA THR A 18 14.03 -13.75 -22.35
C THR A 18 13.53 -12.31 -22.47
N THR A 19 12.30 -12.06 -22.02
CA THR A 19 11.75 -10.71 -21.91
C THR A 19 12.45 -9.92 -20.83
N LYS A 20 12.96 -8.74 -21.18
CA LYS A 20 13.55 -7.79 -20.25
C LYS A 20 12.97 -6.41 -20.53
N ILE A 21 11.96 -6.02 -19.75
CA ILE A 21 11.30 -4.72 -19.90
C ILE A 21 11.68 -3.80 -18.74
N LYS A 22 12.08 -2.57 -19.05
CA LYS A 22 12.26 -1.50 -18.08
C LYS A 22 11.39 -0.31 -18.48
N VAL A 23 10.46 0.10 -17.61
CA VAL A 23 9.67 1.32 -17.83
C VAL A 23 10.19 2.43 -16.94
N LYS A 24 10.75 3.48 -17.55
CA LYS A 24 11.21 4.71 -16.88
C LYS A 24 10.13 5.78 -16.94
N ARG A 25 10.02 6.56 -15.87
CA ARG A 25 9.22 7.78 -15.84
C ARG A 25 10.15 8.99 -15.91
N ILE A 26 9.91 9.87 -16.86
CA ILE A 26 10.63 11.13 -17.06
C ILE A 26 9.62 12.25 -16.89
N ILE A 27 9.93 13.22 -16.02
CA ILE A 27 9.09 14.40 -15.81
C ILE A 27 9.87 15.58 -16.37
N ASN A 28 9.30 16.29 -17.35
CA ASN A 28 9.82 17.57 -17.77
C ASN A 28 9.50 18.58 -16.65
N LYS A 29 10.53 19.16 -16.04
CA LYS A 29 10.38 20.08 -14.90
C LYS A 29 9.83 21.45 -15.31
N GLU A 30 9.97 21.85 -16.57
CA GLU A 30 9.57 23.18 -17.05
C GLU A 30 8.07 23.24 -17.35
N ASN A 31 7.52 22.20 -17.98
CA ASN A 31 6.12 22.17 -18.41
C ASN A 31 5.29 21.07 -17.75
N GLY A 32 5.88 20.29 -16.84
CA GLY A 32 5.20 19.20 -16.12
C GLY A 32 4.84 18.00 -16.99
N GLN A 33 5.25 17.95 -18.27
CA GLN A 33 4.93 16.83 -19.16
C GLN A 33 5.59 15.54 -18.66
N ILE A 34 4.79 14.48 -18.61
CA ILE A 34 5.22 13.16 -18.16
C ILE A 34 5.45 12.28 -19.37
N LYS A 35 6.63 11.66 -19.45
CA LYS A 35 6.98 10.68 -20.47
C LYS A 35 7.27 9.34 -19.81
N PHE A 36 6.66 8.28 -20.32
CA PHE A 36 7.00 6.91 -19.99
C PHE A 36 7.81 6.31 -21.12
N GLU A 37 9.06 5.95 -20.84
CA GLU A 37 9.94 5.28 -21.79
C GLU A 37 9.98 3.79 -21.47
N VAL A 38 9.55 2.96 -22.41
CA VAL A 38 9.55 1.50 -22.30
C VAL A 38 10.76 0.98 -23.08
N LEU A 39 11.69 0.32 -22.38
CA LEU A 39 12.98 -0.13 -22.92
C LEU A 39 13.11 -1.65 -22.83
N GLY A 40 13.87 -2.22 -23.76
CA GLY A 40 14.39 -3.59 -23.69
C GLY A 40 13.76 -4.54 -24.69
N THR A 41 13.58 -5.81 -24.30
CA THR A 41 13.17 -6.88 -25.22
C THR A 41 11.89 -7.57 -24.77
N VAL A 42 11.05 -7.96 -25.73
CA VAL A 42 9.81 -8.72 -25.50
C VAL A 42 9.86 -10.02 -26.29
N SER A 43 9.86 -11.16 -25.62
CA SER A 43 9.87 -12.46 -26.30
C SER A 43 8.52 -12.75 -26.96
N THR A 44 8.51 -13.38 -28.14
CA THR A 44 7.27 -13.77 -28.83
C THR A 44 6.41 -14.77 -28.05
N ARG A 45 6.97 -15.48 -27.06
CA ARG A 45 6.21 -16.40 -26.18
C ARG A 45 5.66 -15.71 -24.92
N GLU A 46 5.97 -14.45 -24.69
CA GLU A 46 5.58 -13.76 -23.46
C GLU A 46 4.09 -13.39 -23.50
N SER A 47 3.38 -13.65 -22.41
CA SER A 47 2.01 -13.16 -22.23
C SER A 47 1.99 -11.66 -21.87
N GLN A 48 0.83 -11.03 -21.99
CA GLN A 48 0.67 -9.61 -21.69
C GLN A 48 1.09 -9.30 -20.24
N LYS A 49 2.03 -8.36 -20.07
CA LYS A 49 2.46 -7.84 -18.77
C LYS A 49 1.87 -6.46 -18.50
N LYS A 50 1.42 -6.25 -17.26
CA LYS A 50 0.94 -4.94 -16.77
C LYS A 50 2.02 -4.28 -15.91
N TYR A 51 2.35 -3.03 -16.22
CA TYR A 51 3.30 -2.23 -15.44
C TYR A 51 2.61 -0.98 -14.91
N TYR A 52 2.41 -0.93 -13.59
CA TYR A 52 1.87 0.26 -12.93
C TYR A 52 2.96 1.32 -12.77
N ARG A 53 2.63 2.57 -13.06
CA ARG A 53 3.53 3.71 -12.86
C ARG A 53 2.79 4.87 -12.23
N SER A 54 3.43 5.49 -11.24
CA SER A 54 2.87 6.67 -10.60
C SER A 54 2.92 7.85 -11.57
N ILE A 55 1.88 8.66 -11.54
CA ILE A 55 1.77 9.93 -12.24
C ILE A 55 1.76 10.97 -11.11
N PRO A 56 2.64 11.99 -11.12
CA PRO A 56 2.49 13.10 -10.19
C PRO A 56 1.06 13.63 -10.25
N THR A 57 0.55 14.15 -9.13
CA THR A 57 -0.74 14.81 -9.11
C THR A 57 -0.68 16.00 -10.06
N VAL A 58 -1.22 15.84 -11.26
CA VAL A 58 -1.42 16.95 -12.20
C VAL A 58 -2.67 17.67 -11.72
N LYS A 59 -2.58 19.00 -11.51
CA LYS A 59 -3.76 19.82 -11.22
C LYS A 59 -4.83 19.52 -12.28
N ASN A 60 -6.10 19.45 -11.86
CA ASN A 60 -7.24 19.19 -12.76
C ASN A 60 -7.30 17.79 -13.42
N LEU A 61 -6.44 16.83 -13.07
CA LEU A 61 -6.45 15.50 -13.71
C LEU A 61 -7.83 14.80 -13.68
N PRO A 62 -8.60 14.79 -12.57
CA PRO A 62 -9.94 14.22 -12.57
C PRO A 62 -10.89 14.91 -13.55
N GLY A 63 -10.88 16.25 -13.60
CA GLY A 63 -11.70 17.01 -14.54
C GLY A 63 -11.29 16.79 -16.00
N ALA A 64 -10.00 16.61 -16.27
CA ALA A 64 -9.50 16.25 -17.59
C ALA A 64 -9.97 14.85 -18.03
N TYR A 65 -9.99 13.86 -17.12
CA TYR A 65 -10.57 12.55 -17.42
C TYR A 65 -12.06 12.62 -17.71
N ILE A 66 -12.81 13.41 -16.94
CA ILE A 66 -14.24 13.63 -17.19
C ILE A 66 -14.44 14.28 -18.56
N LYS A 67 -13.75 15.38 -18.87
CA LYS A 67 -13.84 16.04 -20.20
C LYS A 67 -13.51 15.09 -21.34
N ALA A 68 -12.48 14.25 -21.20
CA ALA A 68 -12.14 13.23 -22.19
C ALA A 68 -13.23 12.15 -22.34
N PHE A 69 -13.77 11.65 -21.24
CA PHE A 69 -14.87 10.67 -21.26
C PHE A 69 -16.11 11.22 -21.97
N PHE A 70 -16.51 12.46 -21.69
CA PHE A 70 -17.63 13.09 -22.39
C PHE A 70 -17.35 13.25 -23.90
N ALA A 71 -16.13 13.64 -24.28
CA ALA A 71 -15.73 13.74 -25.68
C ALA A 71 -15.76 12.38 -26.41
N GLU A 72 -15.27 11.29 -25.79
CA GLU A 72 -15.34 9.93 -26.33
C GLU A 72 -16.78 9.45 -26.54
N ASN A 73 -17.73 10.02 -25.79
CA ASN A 73 -19.17 9.74 -25.91
C ASN A 73 -19.92 10.78 -26.76
N ASN A 74 -19.21 11.55 -27.60
CA ASN A 74 -19.78 12.59 -28.48
C ASN A 74 -20.54 13.71 -27.77
N ILE A 75 -20.19 14.02 -26.52
CA ILE A 75 -20.75 15.14 -25.75
C ILE A 75 -19.64 16.19 -25.54
N PRO A 76 -19.52 17.20 -26.42
CA PRO A 76 -18.41 18.15 -26.34
C PRO A 76 -18.60 19.15 -25.18
N ILE A 77 -17.64 19.20 -24.26
CA ILE A 77 -17.54 20.26 -23.25
C ILE A 77 -16.68 21.40 -23.83
N LYS A 78 -17.33 22.54 -24.15
CA LYS A 78 -16.67 23.71 -24.77
C LYS A 78 -15.74 24.48 -23.82
N GLY A 79 -16.03 24.46 -22.51
CA GLY A 79 -15.24 25.18 -21.52
C GLY A 79 -13.93 24.47 -21.13
N GLU A 80 -13.05 25.17 -20.42
CA GLU A 80 -11.82 24.62 -19.88
C GLU A 80 -11.98 24.06 -18.46
N VAL A 81 -11.13 23.08 -18.12
CA VAL A 81 -11.11 22.48 -16.79
C VAL A 81 -10.35 23.39 -15.83
N GLN A 82 -11.00 23.77 -14.73
CA GLN A 82 -10.48 24.72 -13.75
C GLN A 82 -10.74 24.20 -12.34
N ASP A 83 -9.84 24.52 -11.41
CA ASP A 83 -10.08 24.32 -9.98
C ASP A 83 -11.12 25.35 -9.51
N GLY A 84 -12.00 24.98 -8.58
CA GLY A 84 -13.03 25.88 -8.06
C GLY A 84 -13.76 25.32 -6.86
N LEU A 85 -14.44 26.20 -6.12
CA LEU A 85 -15.36 25.81 -5.06
C LEU A 85 -16.71 25.42 -5.67
N LEU A 86 -17.38 24.45 -5.06
CA LEU A 86 -18.72 24.05 -5.48
C LEU A 86 -19.71 25.19 -5.17
N PRO A 87 -20.41 25.75 -6.17
CA PRO A 87 -21.38 26.82 -5.93
C PRO A 87 -22.56 26.33 -5.06
N SER A 88 -23.11 27.20 -4.22
CA SER A 88 -24.23 26.87 -3.32
C SER A 88 -25.51 26.45 -4.06
N HIS A 89 -25.68 26.91 -5.30
CA HIS A 89 -26.82 26.61 -6.17
C HIS A 89 -26.55 25.41 -7.11
N ALA A 90 -25.43 24.71 -6.96
CA ALA A 90 -25.12 23.56 -7.81
C ALA A 90 -26.11 22.40 -7.54
N LYS A 91 -26.71 21.86 -8.59
CA LYS A 91 -27.55 20.66 -8.51
C LYS A 91 -26.69 19.40 -8.57
N ASN A 92 -26.88 18.47 -7.64
CA ASN A 92 -26.26 17.16 -7.71
C ASN A 92 -26.85 16.37 -8.88
N LEU A 93 -26.03 16.03 -9.87
CA LEU A 93 -26.45 15.22 -11.02
C LEU A 93 -26.27 13.73 -10.76
N ILE A 94 -25.10 13.36 -10.23
CA ILE A 94 -24.69 11.96 -10.02
C ILE A 94 -23.87 11.89 -8.73
N ARG A 95 -24.11 10.83 -7.96
CA ARG A 95 -23.25 10.40 -6.85
C ARG A 95 -22.75 9.00 -7.13
N TYR A 96 -21.44 8.83 -7.17
CA TYR A 96 -20.80 7.52 -7.27
C TYR A 96 -20.35 7.05 -5.88
N GLN A 97 -20.85 5.90 -5.45
CA GLN A 97 -20.44 5.27 -4.20
C GLN A 97 -19.17 4.43 -4.45
N SER A 98 -18.14 4.60 -3.63
CA SER A 98 -16.96 3.73 -3.69
C SER A 98 -17.28 2.31 -3.23
N LYS A 99 -16.32 1.40 -3.42
CA LYS A 99 -16.30 0.12 -2.71
C LYS A 99 -16.33 0.33 -1.19
N SER A 100 -16.72 -0.71 -0.46
CA SER A 100 -16.71 -0.69 1.00
C SER A 100 -15.29 -0.47 1.55
N LEU A 101 -15.18 0.06 2.78
CA LEU A 101 -13.88 0.26 3.42
C LEU A 101 -13.09 -1.06 3.53
N VAL A 102 -13.78 -2.17 3.82
CA VAL A 102 -13.16 -3.51 3.92
C VAL A 102 -12.52 -3.92 2.60
N GLU A 103 -13.18 -3.72 1.46
CA GLU A 103 -12.61 -4.04 0.14
C GLU A 103 -11.43 -3.13 -0.23
N ILE A 104 -11.50 -1.84 0.13
CA ILE A 104 -10.42 -0.88 -0.05
C ILE A 104 -9.20 -1.30 0.79
N LEU A 105 -9.41 -1.66 2.06
CA LEU A 105 -8.36 -2.13 2.96
C LEU A 105 -7.75 -3.45 2.49
N LYS A 106 -8.57 -4.41 2.08
CA LYS A 106 -8.11 -5.69 1.50
C LYS A 106 -7.19 -5.44 0.31
N SER A 107 -7.63 -4.63 -0.65
CA SER A 107 -6.81 -4.29 -1.82
C SER A 107 -5.52 -3.55 -1.42
N THR A 108 -5.62 -2.61 -0.48
CA THR A 108 -4.48 -1.85 0.02
C THR A 108 -3.43 -2.75 0.67
N ASN A 109 -3.86 -3.71 1.49
CA ASN A 109 -2.98 -4.64 2.18
C ASN A 109 -2.39 -5.70 1.24
N THR A 110 -3.20 -6.31 0.35
CA THR A 110 -2.76 -7.30 -0.65
C THR A 110 -1.66 -6.76 -1.55
N PHE A 111 -1.83 -5.54 -2.07
CA PHE A 111 -0.84 -4.95 -2.96
C PHE A 111 0.17 -4.05 -2.25
N SER A 112 0.07 -3.91 -0.92
CA SER A 112 0.88 -2.98 -0.12
C SER A 112 0.91 -1.58 -0.73
N ASN A 113 -0.27 -1.03 -1.02
CA ASN A 113 -0.41 0.21 -1.80
C ASN A 113 -0.17 1.45 -0.93
N ASN A 114 1.06 1.95 -0.96
CA ASN A 114 1.48 3.13 -0.19
C ASN A 114 0.59 4.37 -0.42
N TYR A 115 0.20 4.64 -1.67
CA TYR A 115 -0.64 5.79 -1.97
C TYR A 115 -1.99 5.67 -1.28
N MET A 116 -2.63 4.50 -1.35
CA MET A 116 -3.91 4.28 -0.67
C MET A 116 -3.77 4.37 0.84
N SER A 117 -2.68 3.88 1.43
CA SER A 117 -2.42 4.06 2.88
C SER A 117 -2.39 5.53 3.29
N ASP A 118 -1.68 6.38 2.54
CA ASP A 118 -1.58 7.81 2.87
C ASP A 118 -2.88 8.58 2.54
N ILE A 119 -3.67 8.12 1.57
CA ILE A 119 -5.04 8.61 1.35
C ILE A 119 -5.97 8.23 2.51
N LEU A 120 -5.84 7.04 3.09
CA LEU A 120 -6.60 6.66 4.28
C LEU A 120 -6.24 7.52 5.49
N VAL A 121 -4.98 7.90 5.66
CA VAL A 121 -4.58 8.88 6.69
C VAL A 121 -5.25 10.23 6.47
N ASN A 122 -5.26 10.73 5.22
CA ASN A 122 -6.02 11.94 4.89
C ASN A 122 -7.51 11.78 5.20
N HIS A 123 -8.10 10.61 4.94
CA HIS A 123 -9.51 10.37 5.23
C HIS A 123 -9.80 10.43 6.74
N ILE A 124 -8.91 9.86 7.57
CA ILE A 124 -8.99 9.98 9.05
C ILE A 124 -8.95 11.46 9.43
N GLY A 125 -7.92 12.20 9.00
CA GLY A 125 -7.78 13.60 9.35
C GLY A 125 -8.96 14.45 8.90
N ARG A 126 -9.51 14.20 7.70
CA ARG A 126 -10.68 14.91 7.18
C ARG A 126 -11.90 14.67 8.05
N THR A 127 -12.14 13.42 8.44
CA THR A 127 -13.27 13.02 9.27
C THR A 127 -13.23 13.72 10.64
N TYR A 128 -12.04 13.83 11.24
CA TYR A 128 -11.87 14.54 12.50
C TYR A 128 -12.04 16.06 12.35
N GLN A 129 -11.47 16.66 11.29
CA GLN A 129 -11.64 18.09 11.03
C GLN A 129 -13.10 18.47 10.82
N THR A 130 -13.88 17.68 10.07
CA THR A 130 -15.31 17.94 9.88
C THR A 130 -16.13 17.81 11.15
N ASN A 131 -15.71 16.99 12.10
CA ASN A 131 -16.48 16.72 13.32
C ASN A 131 -16.15 17.70 14.47
N MET A 132 -14.96 18.32 14.47
CA MET A 132 -14.49 19.08 15.65
C MET A 132 -13.77 20.39 15.36
N ARG A 133 -13.43 20.71 14.11
CA ARG A 133 -12.58 21.87 13.79
C ARG A 133 -13.01 22.57 12.49
N GLU A 134 -14.17 23.20 12.50
CA GLU A 134 -14.45 24.22 11.48
C GLU A 134 -13.39 25.33 11.58
N GLY A 135 -12.65 25.58 10.49
CA GLY A 135 -11.62 26.63 10.42
C GLY A 135 -10.17 26.20 10.67
N SER A 136 -9.86 24.91 10.82
CA SER A 136 -8.46 24.45 10.96
C SER A 136 -7.64 24.73 9.68
N THR A 137 -6.49 25.41 9.84
CA THR A 137 -5.49 25.65 8.78
C THR A 137 -4.49 24.50 8.63
N GLU A 138 -4.53 23.53 9.54
CA GLU A 138 -3.64 22.37 9.54
C GLU A 138 -3.96 21.42 8.39
N SER A 139 -2.90 20.87 7.76
CA SER A 139 -3.03 19.87 6.71
C SER A 139 -3.80 18.64 7.22
N THR A 140 -4.79 18.21 6.44
CA THR A 140 -5.59 17.01 6.68
C THR A 140 -4.72 15.78 6.99
N PHE A 141 -3.58 15.65 6.31
CA PHE A 141 -2.66 14.54 6.54
C PHE A 141 -2.03 14.61 7.94
N THR A 142 -1.62 15.81 8.38
CA THR A 142 -0.98 16.00 9.70
C THR A 142 -1.97 15.68 10.82
N THR A 143 -3.19 16.20 10.72
CA THR A 143 -4.27 15.81 11.65
C THR A 143 -4.49 14.30 11.64
N GLY A 144 -4.52 13.64 10.48
CA GLY A 144 -4.65 12.18 10.39
C GLY A 144 -3.51 11.42 11.09
N ILE A 145 -2.27 11.87 10.94
CA ILE A 145 -1.11 11.28 11.62
C ILE A 145 -1.23 11.45 13.14
N ASP A 146 -1.65 12.62 13.61
CA ASP A 146 -1.79 12.86 15.05
C ASP A 146 -2.91 12.02 15.65
N GLU A 147 -4.02 11.82 14.94
CA GLU A 147 -5.08 10.91 15.38
C GLU A 147 -4.60 9.45 15.44
N LEU A 148 -3.72 9.01 14.54
CA LEU A 148 -3.08 7.70 14.66
C LEU A 148 -2.20 7.60 15.91
N LYS A 149 -1.43 8.65 16.25
CA LYS A 149 -0.64 8.67 17.48
C LYS A 149 -1.53 8.66 18.72
N GLN A 150 -2.63 9.42 18.71
CA GLN A 150 -3.62 9.43 19.79
C GLN A 150 -4.25 8.06 19.97
N TYR A 151 -4.58 7.37 18.87
CA TYR A 151 -5.09 6.00 18.91
C TYR A 151 -4.09 5.03 19.56
N MET A 152 -2.80 5.12 19.21
CA MET A 152 -1.76 4.30 19.86
C MET A 152 -1.67 4.55 21.37
N ILE A 153 -1.74 5.81 21.80
CA ILE A 153 -1.58 6.16 23.23
C ILE A 153 -2.83 5.81 24.02
N LYS A 154 -3.99 6.29 23.57
CA LYS A 154 -5.25 6.25 24.34
C LYS A 154 -5.96 4.92 24.21
N THR A 155 -5.97 4.33 23.01
CA THR A 155 -6.72 3.10 22.75
C THR A 155 -5.85 1.86 22.97
N LEU A 156 -4.61 1.88 22.48
CA LEU A 156 -3.69 0.75 22.62
C LEU A 156 -2.85 0.80 23.91
N GLY A 157 -2.91 1.91 24.66
CA GLY A 157 -2.18 2.05 25.92
C GLY A 157 -0.66 2.12 25.76
N ILE A 158 -0.14 2.50 24.58
CA ILE A 158 1.29 2.53 24.31
C ILE A 158 1.95 3.68 25.09
N LYS A 159 2.86 3.31 26.00
CA LYS A 159 3.68 4.25 26.80
C LYS A 159 5.12 4.38 26.29
N SER A 160 5.61 3.41 25.53
CA SER A 160 6.95 3.42 24.96
C SER A 160 7.04 4.39 23.77
N LYS A 161 8.25 4.89 23.47
CA LYS A 161 8.45 5.82 22.35
C LYS A 161 8.13 5.16 21.01
N PHE A 162 7.51 5.91 20.12
CA PHE A 162 7.27 5.56 18.72
C PHE A 162 7.25 6.83 17.86
N HIS A 163 7.44 6.67 16.56
CA HIS A 163 7.35 7.74 15.57
C HIS A 163 6.52 7.28 14.37
N ILE A 164 5.51 8.05 14.01
CA ILE A 164 4.67 7.83 12.82
C ILE A 164 4.59 9.16 12.08
N ASN A 165 5.17 9.19 10.88
CA ASN A 165 5.22 10.33 9.97
C ASN A 165 4.55 10.02 8.62
N SER A 166 4.28 8.74 8.32
CA SER A 166 3.42 8.35 7.20
C SER A 166 2.58 7.11 7.52
N GLY A 167 1.44 6.95 6.84
CA GLY A 167 0.59 5.76 6.96
C GLY A 167 1.10 4.58 6.13
N SER A 168 1.84 4.86 5.06
CA SER A 168 2.42 3.84 4.18
C SER A 168 3.63 3.11 4.74
N GLY A 169 4.36 3.70 5.68
CA GLY A 169 5.65 3.17 6.15
C GLY A 169 6.79 3.29 5.13
N LEU A 170 6.60 4.07 4.07
CA LEU A 170 7.64 4.30 3.05
C LEU A 170 8.79 5.17 3.58
N THR A 171 8.52 6.04 4.55
CA THR A 171 9.55 6.85 5.19
C THR A 171 10.37 6.02 6.17
N THR A 172 11.69 6.21 6.14
CA THR A 172 12.60 5.65 7.15
C THR A 172 12.57 6.42 8.46
N GLU A 173 11.64 7.35 8.67
CA GLU A 173 11.46 8.05 9.94
C GLU A 173 10.47 7.32 10.87
N ASN A 174 9.60 6.47 10.33
CA ASN A 174 8.69 5.68 11.15
C ASN A 174 9.48 4.73 12.06
N ARG A 175 9.15 4.72 13.36
CA ARG A 175 9.75 3.86 14.38
C ARG A 175 8.64 3.23 15.20
N ILE A 176 8.49 1.91 15.07
CA ILE A 176 7.58 1.11 15.87
C ILE A 176 8.30 -0.17 16.30
N SER A 177 8.02 -0.64 17.51
CA SER A 177 8.53 -1.90 18.05
C SER A 177 7.60 -3.07 17.71
N ALA A 178 8.13 -4.30 17.78
CA ALA A 178 7.32 -5.50 17.61
C ALA A 178 6.18 -5.55 18.65
N ASP A 179 6.46 -5.20 19.91
CA ASP A 179 5.45 -5.19 20.99
C ASP A 179 4.31 -4.21 20.72
N GLN A 180 4.60 -3.03 20.15
CA GLN A 180 3.58 -2.07 19.75
C GLN A 180 2.70 -2.60 18.60
N VAL A 181 3.28 -3.35 17.66
CA VAL A 181 2.51 -4.03 16.61
C VAL A 181 1.66 -5.16 17.21
N ILE A 182 2.20 -5.94 18.14
CA ILE A 182 1.46 -6.98 18.86
C ILE A 182 0.29 -6.37 19.63
N ALA A 183 0.48 -5.24 20.32
CA ALA A 183 -0.60 -4.57 21.05
C ALA A 183 -1.78 -4.20 20.12
N LEU A 184 -1.48 -3.70 18.91
CA LEU A 184 -2.51 -3.45 17.89
C LEU A 184 -3.22 -4.74 17.49
N LEU A 185 -2.47 -5.80 17.17
CA LEU A 185 -3.06 -7.08 16.73
C LEU A 185 -3.92 -7.72 17.83
N VAL A 186 -3.44 -7.72 19.07
CA VAL A 186 -4.21 -8.23 20.22
C VAL A 186 -5.47 -7.40 20.45
N HIS A 187 -5.39 -6.07 20.34
CA HIS A 187 -6.57 -5.21 20.44
C HIS A 187 -7.59 -5.48 19.33
N MET A 188 -7.14 -5.72 18.09
CA MET A 188 -8.04 -6.07 16.99
C MET A 188 -8.70 -7.43 17.24
N ALA A 189 -7.95 -8.41 17.76
CA ALA A 189 -8.45 -9.75 18.06
C ALA A 189 -9.42 -9.80 19.25
N SER A 190 -9.32 -8.88 20.21
CA SER A 190 -10.20 -8.83 21.38
C SER A 190 -11.62 -8.30 21.06
N ASN A 191 -11.81 -7.65 19.92
CA ASN A 191 -13.11 -7.18 19.43
C ASN A 191 -13.58 -8.07 18.28
N TYR A 192 -14.35 -9.13 18.57
CA TYR A 192 -14.66 -10.17 17.59
C TYR A 192 -15.34 -9.68 16.29
N PRO A 193 -16.36 -8.78 16.33
CA PRO A 193 -16.92 -8.20 15.11
C PRO A 193 -15.89 -7.45 14.27
N LEU A 194 -15.03 -6.65 14.92
CA LEU A 194 -13.96 -5.90 14.23
C LEU A 194 -12.87 -6.85 13.70
N PHE A 195 -12.52 -7.88 14.46
CA PHE A 195 -11.52 -8.87 14.11
C PHE A 195 -11.85 -9.57 12.79
N ASN A 196 -13.10 -10.02 12.64
CA ASN A 196 -13.55 -10.70 11.42
C ASN A 196 -13.40 -9.82 10.17
N HIS A 197 -13.69 -8.52 10.29
CA HIS A 197 -13.42 -7.60 9.18
C HIS A 197 -11.93 -7.36 8.99
N PHE A 198 -11.19 -7.12 10.07
CA PHE A 198 -9.76 -6.80 10.03
C PHE A 198 -8.91 -7.94 9.44
N ILE A 199 -9.06 -9.17 9.92
CA ILE A 199 -8.28 -10.32 9.44
C ILE A 199 -8.53 -10.60 7.96
N ASN A 200 -9.76 -10.40 7.48
CA ASN A 200 -10.12 -10.56 6.06
C ASN A 200 -9.52 -9.47 5.15
N THR A 201 -8.98 -8.39 5.72
CA THR A 201 -8.17 -7.43 4.97
C THR A 201 -6.70 -7.87 4.86
N LEU A 202 -6.24 -8.80 5.69
CA LEU A 202 -4.85 -9.25 5.67
C LEU A 202 -4.65 -10.32 4.58
N PRO A 203 -3.57 -10.22 3.78
CA PRO A 203 -3.25 -11.21 2.78
C PRO A 203 -2.97 -12.57 3.39
N GLN A 204 -3.44 -13.61 2.70
CA GLN A 204 -3.14 -15.00 2.99
C GLN A 204 -1.95 -15.47 2.15
N VAL A 205 -1.11 -16.32 2.74
CA VAL A 205 0.10 -16.82 2.09
C VAL A 205 -0.22 -17.64 0.84
N GLY A 206 0.55 -17.43 -0.24
CA GLY A 206 0.48 -18.25 -1.47
C GLY A 206 -0.67 -17.93 -2.43
N HIS A 207 -1.52 -16.95 -2.13
CA HIS A 207 -2.64 -16.57 -3.01
C HIS A 207 -2.27 -15.41 -3.93
N GLU A 208 -1.97 -14.23 -3.36
CA GLU A 208 -1.74 -13.01 -4.13
C GLU A 208 -0.75 -12.07 -3.42
N GLY A 209 -0.24 -11.09 -4.18
CA GLY A 209 0.55 -9.99 -3.64
C GLY A 209 1.92 -10.43 -3.13
N SER A 210 2.37 -9.82 -2.02
CA SER A 210 3.73 -9.98 -1.49
C SER A 210 4.08 -11.37 -0.97
N PHE A 211 3.11 -12.30 -0.92
CA PHE A 211 3.29 -13.65 -0.37
C PHE A 211 3.38 -14.76 -1.42
N ILE A 212 3.33 -14.43 -2.71
CA ILE A 212 3.27 -15.45 -3.77
C ILE A 212 4.49 -16.40 -3.77
N ASN A 213 5.64 -15.95 -3.26
CA ASN A 213 6.89 -16.73 -3.16
C ASN A 213 7.39 -16.83 -1.71
N ARG A 214 6.47 -16.92 -0.73
CA ARG A 214 6.77 -17.02 0.71
C ARG A 214 6.21 -18.32 1.26
N PHE A 215 6.92 -18.94 2.21
CA PHE A 215 6.55 -20.23 2.80
C PHE A 215 6.37 -21.37 1.76
N ASP A 216 7.30 -21.46 0.81
CA ASP A 216 7.23 -22.48 -0.26
C ASP A 216 7.84 -23.84 0.13
N ALA A 217 8.57 -23.90 1.25
CA ALA A 217 9.18 -25.14 1.72
C ALA A 217 8.10 -26.18 2.13
N LYS A 218 8.41 -27.47 1.98
CA LYS A 218 7.45 -28.57 2.18
C LYS A 218 6.90 -28.60 3.61
N GLU A 219 7.76 -28.33 4.58
CA GLU A 219 7.45 -28.25 6.02
C GLU A 219 6.43 -27.17 6.39
N TYR A 220 6.23 -26.16 5.53
CA TYR A 220 5.27 -25.09 5.78
C TYR A 220 3.87 -25.40 5.24
N GLN A 221 3.74 -26.35 4.30
CA GLN A 221 2.49 -26.55 3.54
C GLN A 221 1.30 -26.92 4.42
N ALA A 222 1.54 -27.61 5.54
CA ALA A 222 0.49 -28.06 6.45
C ALA A 222 -0.25 -26.92 7.17
N TRP A 223 0.38 -25.75 7.32
CA TRP A 223 -0.19 -24.66 8.14
C TRP A 223 -0.12 -23.28 7.49
N LYS A 224 0.62 -23.11 6.38
CA LYS A 224 0.81 -21.80 5.74
C LYS A 224 -0.49 -21.10 5.34
N GLN A 225 -1.54 -21.87 5.00
CA GLN A 225 -2.86 -21.30 4.68
C GLN A 225 -3.51 -20.65 5.92
N GLY A 226 -3.10 -21.01 7.13
CA GLY A 226 -3.56 -20.36 8.36
C GLY A 226 -2.92 -18.99 8.63
N ILE A 227 -1.98 -18.52 7.78
CA ILE A 227 -1.24 -17.28 7.99
C ILE A 227 -1.94 -16.12 7.27
N TYR A 228 -2.31 -15.10 8.04
CA TYR A 228 -2.89 -13.83 7.58
C TYR A 228 -1.99 -12.70 8.04
N ALA A 229 -1.23 -12.09 7.14
CA ALA A 229 -0.17 -11.17 7.55
C ALA A 229 0.08 -10.05 6.55
N LYS A 230 0.69 -8.97 7.05
CA LYS A 230 1.20 -7.86 6.25
C LYS A 230 2.72 -7.94 6.18
N THR A 231 3.26 -7.74 4.98
CA THR A 231 4.70 -7.58 4.74
C THR A 231 5.11 -6.11 4.79
N GLY A 232 6.38 -5.86 5.11
CA GLY A 232 7.02 -4.56 4.95
C GLY A 232 8.42 -4.73 4.38
N THR A 233 8.75 -3.98 3.32
CA THR A 233 10.07 -4.06 2.67
C THR A 233 10.55 -2.65 2.31
N LEU A 234 11.74 -2.29 2.76
CA LEU A 234 12.50 -1.13 2.26
C LEU A 234 13.89 -1.63 1.86
N LEU A 235 14.44 -1.11 0.77
CA LEU A 235 15.78 -1.48 0.29
C LEU A 235 16.79 -0.34 0.45
N HIS A 236 16.31 0.90 0.54
CA HIS A 236 17.15 2.09 0.63
C HIS A 236 16.52 3.11 1.60
N PRO A 237 17.34 3.88 2.34
CA PRO A 237 18.80 3.73 2.52
C PRO A 237 19.21 2.48 3.33
N ILE A 238 18.29 1.88 4.08
CA ILE A 238 18.53 0.71 4.92
C ILE A 238 17.61 -0.42 4.48
N THR A 239 18.12 -1.65 4.39
CA THR A 239 17.28 -2.81 4.12
C THR A 239 16.42 -3.11 5.34
N VAL A 240 15.11 -3.11 5.17
CA VAL A 240 14.12 -3.50 6.19
C VAL A 240 13.29 -4.64 5.63
N SER A 241 13.06 -5.66 6.44
CA SER A 241 12.10 -6.73 6.18
C SER A 241 11.25 -6.92 7.43
N ALA A 242 9.95 -6.78 7.29
CA ALA A 242 8.98 -6.96 8.36
C ALA A 242 7.85 -7.90 7.92
N LEU A 243 7.33 -8.67 8.88
CA LEU A 243 6.18 -9.53 8.72
C LEU A 243 5.40 -9.53 10.03
N ALA A 244 4.11 -9.16 9.98
CA ALA A 244 3.26 -9.13 11.17
C ALA A 244 1.82 -9.53 10.82
N GLY A 245 1.14 -10.19 11.74
CA GLY A 245 -0.23 -10.65 11.54
C GLY A 245 -0.59 -11.79 12.48
N TYR A 246 -1.37 -12.74 11.98
CA TYR A 246 -1.81 -13.92 12.73
C TYR A 246 -1.45 -15.19 11.99
N PHE A 247 -1.23 -16.26 12.74
CA PHE A 247 -1.38 -17.61 12.21
C PHE A 247 -2.39 -18.39 13.04
N TYR A 248 -3.11 -19.32 12.41
CA TYR A 248 -4.00 -20.23 13.10
C TYR A 248 -3.24 -21.44 13.64
N HIS A 249 -3.39 -21.73 14.94
CA HIS A 249 -2.91 -22.94 15.60
C HIS A 249 -4.11 -23.79 16.06
N PRO A 250 -4.12 -25.13 15.87
CA PRO A 250 -5.26 -25.97 16.24
C PRO A 250 -5.70 -25.83 17.70
N LYS A 251 -4.73 -25.75 18.62
CA LYS A 251 -4.94 -25.67 20.08
C LYS A 251 -5.18 -24.24 20.59
N HIS A 252 -4.55 -23.25 19.98
CA HIS A 252 -4.52 -21.87 20.50
C HIS A 252 -5.28 -20.88 19.63
N LYS A 253 -5.91 -21.34 18.54
CA LYS A 253 -6.60 -20.52 17.55
C LYS A 253 -5.66 -19.47 16.97
N PHE A 254 -6.08 -18.23 16.79
CA PHE A 254 -5.25 -17.20 16.20
C PHE A 254 -4.18 -16.70 17.18
N ILE A 255 -2.92 -16.83 16.78
CA ILE A 255 -1.76 -16.30 17.50
C ILE A 255 -1.24 -15.09 16.74
N ALA A 256 -1.19 -13.93 17.41
CA ALA A 256 -0.60 -12.71 16.88
C ALA A 256 0.94 -12.79 16.88
N PHE A 257 1.58 -12.30 15.84
CA PHE A 257 3.03 -12.27 15.72
C PHE A 257 3.51 -10.99 15.01
N ALA A 258 4.74 -10.58 15.31
CA ALA A 258 5.41 -9.48 14.65
C ALA A 258 6.92 -9.75 14.59
N ILE A 259 7.50 -9.73 13.39
CA ILE A 259 8.92 -9.89 13.14
C ILE A 259 9.40 -8.66 12.37
N ILE A 260 10.31 -7.89 12.94
CA ILE A 260 10.88 -6.68 12.33
C ILE A 260 12.40 -6.85 12.28
N GLN A 261 12.98 -6.81 11.08
CA GLN A 261 14.42 -6.94 10.86
C GLN A 261 14.94 -5.74 10.09
N ASN A 262 15.88 -5.03 10.70
CA ASN A 262 16.51 -3.84 10.13
C ASN A 262 17.99 -4.12 9.86
N GLY A 263 18.47 -3.65 8.71
CA GLY A 263 19.89 -3.45 8.47
C GLY A 263 20.46 -2.36 9.36
N ARG A 264 21.79 -2.17 9.31
CA ARG A 264 22.49 -1.13 10.07
C ARG A 264 23.05 -0.07 9.13
N ILE A 265 23.01 1.19 9.56
CA ILE A 265 23.66 2.29 8.87
C ILE A 265 25.17 2.03 8.84
N ASN A 266 25.84 2.37 7.73
CA ASN A 266 27.29 2.18 7.51
C ASN A 266 27.78 0.72 7.48
N ASN A 267 26.88 -0.25 7.39
CA ASN A 267 27.21 -1.66 7.21
C ASN A 267 26.75 -2.17 5.84
N THR A 268 27.35 -3.25 5.36
CA THR A 268 26.82 -4.03 4.24
C THR A 268 25.39 -4.45 4.56
N GLN A 269 24.45 -4.03 3.71
CA GLN A 269 23.05 -4.33 3.93
C GLN A 269 22.77 -5.84 3.77
N PRO A 270 21.92 -6.43 4.62
CA PRO A 270 21.53 -7.82 4.47
C PRO A 270 20.77 -8.04 3.17
N GLN A 271 20.94 -9.21 2.57
CA GLN A 271 20.14 -9.61 1.41
C GLN A 271 18.69 -9.83 1.83
N LEU A 272 17.74 -9.17 1.18
CA LEU A 272 16.31 -9.26 1.49
C LEU A 272 15.82 -10.71 1.55
N GLY A 273 16.21 -11.54 0.59
CA GLY A 273 15.81 -12.95 0.56
C GLY A 273 16.28 -13.76 1.77
N LYS A 274 17.42 -13.42 2.38
CA LYS A 274 17.91 -14.07 3.61
C LYS A 274 17.05 -13.67 4.80
N LEU A 275 16.68 -12.39 4.91
CA LEU A 275 15.78 -11.91 5.96
C LEU A 275 14.41 -12.59 5.86
N GLN A 276 13.80 -12.61 4.67
CA GLN A 276 12.49 -13.25 4.45
C GLN A 276 12.50 -14.75 4.77
N LYS A 277 13.55 -15.48 4.34
CA LYS A 277 13.72 -16.91 4.71
C LYS A 277 13.86 -17.11 6.22
N SER A 278 14.57 -16.21 6.91
CA SER A 278 14.69 -16.25 8.37
C SER A 278 13.35 -15.97 9.06
N GLN A 279 12.53 -15.05 8.55
CA GLN A 279 11.17 -14.82 9.06
C GLN A 279 10.31 -16.08 8.93
N ASP A 280 10.31 -16.71 7.76
CA ASP A 280 9.52 -17.93 7.50
C ASP A 280 9.94 -19.05 8.45
N LEU A 281 11.26 -19.26 8.59
CA LEU A 281 11.83 -20.27 9.49
C LEU A 281 11.50 -20.01 10.96
N HIS A 282 11.65 -18.77 11.43
CA HIS A 282 11.36 -18.43 12.83
C HIS A 282 9.88 -18.57 13.15
N LEU A 283 8.99 -18.16 12.23
CA LEU A 283 7.56 -18.34 12.43
C LEU A 283 7.18 -19.82 12.48
N HIS A 284 7.81 -20.66 11.65
CA HIS A 284 7.62 -22.11 11.71
C HIS A 284 8.10 -22.73 13.04
N LYS A 285 9.25 -22.29 13.55
CA LYS A 285 9.74 -22.74 14.87
C LYS A 285 8.78 -22.38 15.99
N ILE A 286 8.21 -21.17 15.94
CA ILE A 286 7.20 -20.72 16.90
C ILE A 286 5.93 -21.57 16.78
N TYR A 287 5.44 -21.81 15.56
CA TYR A 287 4.28 -22.68 15.32
C TYR A 287 4.45 -24.07 15.95
N ASN A 288 5.64 -24.69 15.84
CA ASN A 288 5.93 -26.01 16.40
C ASN A 288 6.27 -26.00 17.90
N SER A 289 6.36 -24.84 18.55
CA SER A 289 6.69 -24.74 19.98
C SER A 289 5.48 -24.82 20.92
N PHE A 290 4.26 -24.86 20.35
CA PHE A 290 2.99 -24.96 21.06
C PHE A 290 2.45 -26.40 21.12
#